data_AF-A0AAU2GIH4-F1
#
_entry.id   AF-A0AAU2GIH4-F1
#
_cell.length_a   1.000
_cell.length_b   1.000
_cell.length_c   1.000
_cell.angle_alpha   90.00
_cell.angle_beta   90.00
_cell.angle_gamma   90.00
#
_symmetry.space_group_name_H-M   'P 1'
#
loop_
_entity.id
_entity.type
_entity.pdbx_description
1 polymer ?
#
loop_
_entity_poly.entity_id
_entity_poly.type
_entity_poly.pdbx_seq_one_letter_code
_entity_poly.pdbx_strand_id
1 'polypeptide(L)'
;MSDNTTTHDKLPIRMLHDRVLVKSDLPEGERRSGGGILIPATAAVGKRLAWAEVVAVGQNVRSVEPGDRVLYDPEDRAEVEVRGATYVLMRERDLHAVAAERLEGSKDSTGLYL
;
A
#
# COMPACT_ATOMS: atom_id res chain seq x y z
N MET A 1 14.41 -19.19 -22.86
CA MET A 1 14.37 -17.73 -22.72
C MET A 1 13.07 -17.42 -22.01
N SER A 2 13.16 -16.97 -20.77
CA SER A 2 12.04 -16.92 -19.83
C SER A 2 11.25 -15.63 -20.04
N ASP A 3 10.04 -15.74 -20.57
CA ASP A 3 9.12 -14.61 -20.70
C ASP A 3 8.54 -14.27 -19.32
N ASN A 4 9.10 -13.27 -18.66
CA ASN A 4 8.55 -12.68 -17.45
C ASN A 4 7.50 -11.63 -17.83
N THR A 5 6.35 -12.06 -18.36
CA THR A 5 5.20 -11.19 -18.53
C THR A 5 4.38 -11.20 -17.25
N THR A 6 4.73 -10.34 -16.30
CA THR A 6 3.85 -9.98 -15.19
C THR A 6 2.62 -9.29 -15.79
N THR A 7 1.64 -10.10 -16.18
CA THR A 7 0.31 -9.65 -16.55
C THR A 7 -0.30 -9.03 -15.29
N HIS A 8 -0.13 -7.72 -15.12
CA HIS A 8 -1.08 -6.94 -14.34
C HIS A 8 -2.42 -7.15 -15.03
N ASP A 9 -3.23 -8.08 -14.51
CA ASP A 9 -4.64 -8.18 -14.85
C ASP A 9 -5.24 -6.82 -14.45
N LYS A 10 -5.25 -5.88 -15.39
CA LYS A 10 -5.77 -4.54 -15.19
C LYS A 10 -7.24 -4.73 -14.86
N LEU A 11 -7.57 -4.64 -13.57
CA LEU A 11 -8.92 -4.50 -13.11
C LEU A 11 -9.58 -3.41 -13.98
N PRO A 12 -10.76 -3.63 -14.56
CA PRO A 12 -11.43 -2.68 -15.44
C PRO A 12 -12.05 -1.55 -14.60
N ILE A 13 -11.22 -0.89 -13.79
CA ILE A 13 -11.58 0.16 -12.86
C ILE A 13 -10.83 1.42 -13.28
N ARG A 14 -11.60 2.48 -13.53
CA ARG A 14 -11.05 3.82 -13.70
C ARG A 14 -11.19 4.58 -12.39
N MET A 15 -10.06 4.82 -11.74
CA MET A 15 -10.00 5.68 -10.56
C MET A 15 -10.22 7.14 -10.95
N LEU A 16 -10.90 7.90 -10.10
CA LEU A 16 -11.22 9.31 -10.33
C LEU A 16 -10.50 10.22 -9.33
N HIS A 17 -10.18 11.44 -9.76
CA HIS A 17 -9.60 12.48 -8.92
C HIS A 17 -8.31 12.01 -8.22
N ASP A 18 -8.20 12.27 -6.92
CA ASP A 18 -7.11 11.90 -6.02
C ASP A 18 -7.33 10.53 -5.37
N ARG A 19 -8.15 9.65 -5.97
CA ARG A 19 -8.46 8.34 -5.38
C ARG A 19 -7.37 7.31 -5.69
N VAL A 20 -7.07 6.50 -4.68
CA VAL A 20 -6.10 5.41 -4.74
C VAL A 20 -6.80 4.13 -4.30
N LEU A 21 -6.63 3.07 -5.07
CA LEU A 21 -7.11 1.72 -4.77
C LEU A 21 -5.91 0.87 -4.38
N VAL A 22 -5.97 0.26 -3.19
CA VAL A 22 -4.88 -0.56 -2.66
C VAL A 22 -5.38 -1.96 -2.30
N LYS A 23 -4.47 -2.92 -2.32
CA LYS A 23 -4.69 -4.27 -1.81
C LYS A 23 -3.92 -4.42 -0.49
N SER A 24 -4.65 -4.67 0.59
CA SER A 24 -4.08 -4.84 1.93
C SER A 24 -3.22 -6.11 1.98
N ASP A 25 -2.02 -5.99 2.56
CA ASP A 25 -1.11 -7.13 2.79
C ASP A 25 -1.45 -7.94 4.05
N LEU A 26 -2.49 -7.55 4.79
CA LEU A 26 -2.86 -8.19 6.05
C LEU A 26 -3.08 -9.70 5.82
N PRO A 27 -2.23 -10.58 6.40
CA PRO A 27 -2.61 -11.97 6.53
C PRO A 27 -3.83 -12.01 7.46
N GLU A 28 -4.92 -12.66 7.03
CA GLU A 28 -5.99 -13.06 7.93
C GLU A 28 -5.37 -13.90 9.06
N GLY A 29 -5.13 -13.32 10.22
CA GLY A 29 -4.91 -14.06 11.47
C GLY A 29 -3.52 -14.05 12.10
N GLU A 30 -2.41 -13.90 11.37
CA GLU A 30 -1.08 -13.96 12.01
C GLU A 30 -0.55 -12.59 12.48
N ARG A 31 -0.87 -12.23 13.74
CA ARG A 31 -0.10 -11.23 14.49
C ARG A 31 1.23 -11.83 14.97
N ARG A 32 2.20 -12.00 14.07
CA ARG A 32 3.60 -12.15 14.49
C ARG A 32 4.19 -10.77 14.68
N SER A 33 4.40 -10.36 15.93
CA SER A 33 5.36 -9.29 16.22
C SER A 33 6.75 -9.75 15.73
N GLY A 34 7.62 -8.82 15.32
CA GLY A 34 8.95 -9.13 14.75
C GLY A 34 9.87 -9.99 15.63
N GLY A 35 9.48 -10.29 16.87
CA GLY A 35 10.15 -11.21 17.80
C GLY A 35 9.43 -12.55 18.04
N GLY A 36 8.40 -12.91 17.27
CA GLY A 36 7.70 -14.20 17.41
C GLY A 36 6.69 -14.29 18.56
N ILE A 37 6.38 -13.18 19.23
CA ILE A 37 5.43 -13.15 20.35
C ILE A 37 4.01 -12.94 19.79
N LEU A 38 3.11 -13.86 20.14
CA LEU A 38 1.67 -13.77 19.90
C LEU A 38 1.06 -12.74 20.86
N ILE A 39 0.61 -11.60 20.32
CA ILE A 39 -0.05 -10.56 21.13
C ILE A 39 -1.55 -10.91 21.26
N PRO A 40 -2.05 -11.20 22.48
CA PRO A 40 -3.47 -11.51 22.68
C PRO A 40 -4.38 -10.35 22.26
N ALA A 41 -5.61 -10.66 21.83
CA ALA A 41 -6.55 -9.70 21.25
C ALA A 41 -6.92 -8.52 22.17
N THR A 42 -6.69 -8.64 23.48
CA THR A 42 -7.03 -7.66 24.52
C THR A 42 -5.94 -6.63 24.83
N ALA A 43 -4.74 -6.76 24.25
CA ALA A 43 -3.75 -5.69 24.34
C ALA A 43 -4.26 -4.51 23.50
N ALA A 44 -4.47 -3.35 24.11
CA ALA A 44 -4.81 -2.12 23.41
C ALA A 44 -3.68 -1.80 22.42
N VAL A 45 -3.87 -2.22 21.17
CA VAL A 45 -2.96 -1.94 20.07
C VAL A 45 -3.15 -0.46 19.78
N GLY A 46 -2.20 0.38 20.19
CA GLY A 46 -2.16 1.76 19.71
C GLY A 46 -2.33 1.78 18.19
N LYS A 47 -3.12 2.73 17.69
CA LYS A 47 -3.55 2.86 16.29
C LYS A 47 -2.44 2.46 15.32
N ARG A 48 -2.50 1.23 14.79
CA ARG A 48 -1.40 0.66 14.00
C ARG A 48 -1.67 0.95 12.53
N LEU A 49 -0.79 1.76 11.93
CA LEU A 49 -0.78 1.98 10.49
C LEU A 49 -0.53 0.65 9.76
N ALA A 50 -1.15 0.50 8.60
CA ALA A 50 -1.08 -0.69 7.76
C ALA A 50 -0.38 -0.39 6.44
N TRP A 51 0.37 -1.38 5.94
CA TRP A 51 0.95 -1.34 4.60
C TRP A 51 0.02 -2.01 3.59
N ALA A 52 -0.06 -1.45 2.40
CA ALA A 52 -0.78 -2.03 1.27
C ALA A 52 -0.08 -1.73 -0.06
N GLU A 53 -0.34 -2.55 -1.07
CA GLU A 53 0.16 -2.36 -2.43
C GLU A 53 -0.84 -1.53 -3.25
N VAL A 54 -0.36 -0.53 -3.97
CA VAL A 54 -1.19 0.30 -4.86
C VAL A 54 -1.53 -0.50 -6.13
N VAL A 55 -2.82 -0.62 -6.42
CA VAL A 55 -3.31 -1.38 -7.57
C VAL A 55 -3.81 -0.46 -8.69
N ALA A 56 -4.39 0.69 -8.32
CA ALA A 56 -4.84 1.69 -9.28
C ALA A 56 -4.85 3.10 -8.68
N VAL A 57 -4.63 4.10 -9.54
CA VAL A 57 -4.55 5.53 -9.15
C VAL A 57 -5.41 6.39 -10.06
N GLY A 58 -6.03 7.44 -9.49
CA GLY A 58 -6.82 8.44 -10.21
C GLY A 58 -5.94 9.48 -10.91
N GLN A 59 -6.52 10.23 -11.85
CA GLN A 59 -5.76 11.15 -12.70
C GLN A 59 -5.08 12.32 -11.97
N ASN A 60 -5.49 12.63 -10.73
CA ASN A 60 -4.91 13.73 -9.95
C ASN A 60 -3.85 13.26 -8.94
N VAL A 61 -3.63 11.95 -8.82
CA VAL A 61 -2.61 11.37 -7.93
C VAL A 61 -1.23 11.63 -8.53
N ARG A 62 -0.27 12.07 -7.71
CA ARG A 62 1.09 12.44 -8.16
C ARG A 62 2.20 11.75 -7.38
N SER A 63 1.90 11.30 -6.17
CA SER A 63 2.89 10.82 -5.19
C SER A 63 3.14 9.33 -5.29
N VAL A 64 2.19 8.58 -5.86
CA VAL A 64 2.21 7.11 -5.95
C VAL A 64 1.83 6.61 -7.33
N GLU A 65 2.32 5.43 -7.67
CA GLU A 65 1.98 4.69 -8.88
C GLU A 65 1.61 3.23 -8.55
N PRO A 66 0.91 2.50 -9.45
CA PRO A 66 0.66 1.08 -9.26
C PRO A 66 1.96 0.30 -9.02
N GLY A 67 1.95 -0.56 -8.00
CA GLY A 67 3.12 -1.30 -7.52
C GLY A 67 3.82 -0.66 -6.30
N ASP A 68 3.59 0.63 -6.03
CA ASP A 68 4.12 1.26 -4.82
C ASP A 68 3.51 0.65 -3.55
N ARG A 69 4.29 0.57 -2.47
CA ARG A 69 3.78 0.23 -1.14
C ARG A 69 3.45 1.50 -0.38
N VAL A 70 2.27 1.56 0.22
CA VAL A 70 1.80 2.75 0.94
C VAL A 70 1.41 2.43 2.37
N LEU A 71 1.73 3.35 3.28
CA LEU A 71 1.37 3.29 4.68
C LEU A 71 0.13 4.16 4.92
N TYR A 72 -0.92 3.59 5.51
CA TYR A 72 -2.18 4.28 5.76
C TYR A 72 -2.81 3.84 7.09
N ASP A 73 -3.80 4.59 7.54
CA ASP A 73 -4.59 4.26 8.73
C ASP A 73 -5.84 3.43 8.33
N PRO A 74 -6.01 2.19 8.84
CA PRO A 74 -7.10 1.32 8.43
C PRO A 74 -8.46 1.62 9.07
N GLU A 75 -8.53 2.41 10.15
CA GLU A 75 -9.76 2.54 10.95
C GLU A 75 -10.91 3.32 10.27
N ASP A 76 -10.64 4.01 9.16
CA ASP A 76 -11.62 4.89 8.51
C ASP A 76 -11.50 4.86 6.98
N ARG A 77 -11.45 3.66 6.38
CA ARG A 77 -11.32 3.49 4.92
C ARG A 77 -12.43 2.61 4.37
N ALA A 78 -12.82 2.89 3.14
CA ALA A 78 -13.88 2.15 2.46
C ALA A 78 -13.31 0.88 1.84
N GLU A 79 -13.86 -0.28 2.20
CA GLU A 79 -13.58 -1.54 1.52
C GLU A 79 -14.48 -1.70 0.29
N VAL A 80 -13.92 -2.24 -0.79
CA VAL A 80 -14.64 -2.54 -2.02
C VAL A 80 -14.26 -3.93 -2.49
N GLU A 81 -15.25 -4.74 -2.86
CA GLU A 81 -15.04 -6.05 -3.44
C GLU A 81 -15.12 -5.98 -4.96
N VAL A 82 -14.09 -6.47 -5.64
CA VAL A 82 -14.02 -6.50 -7.10
C VAL A 82 -13.54 -7.88 -7.53
N ARG A 83 -14.35 -8.58 -8.34
CA ARG A 83 -14.03 -9.93 -8.84
C ARG A 83 -13.66 -10.92 -7.72
N GLY A 84 -14.28 -10.81 -6.54
CA GLY A 84 -14.02 -11.69 -5.39
C GLY A 84 -12.75 -11.34 -4.60
N ALA A 85 -12.12 -10.19 -4.86
CA ALA A 85 -11.00 -9.68 -4.08
C ALA A 85 -11.37 -8.38 -3.36
N THR A 86 -10.97 -8.27 -2.10
CA THR A 86 -11.17 -7.08 -1.28
C THR A 86 -10.05 -6.07 -1.51
N TYR A 87 -10.43 -4.83 -1.74
CA TYR A 87 -9.54 -3.68 -1.89
C TYR A 87 -9.97 -2.58 -0.94
N VAL A 88 -9.04 -1.66 -0.67
CA VAL A 88 -9.31 -0.47 0.13
C VAL A 88 -9.22 0.76 -0.77
N LEU A 89 -10.26 1.59 -0.72
CA LEU A 89 -10.36 2.84 -1.44
C LEU A 89 -10.10 4.03 -0.52
N MET A 90 -9.17 4.88 -0.90
CA MET A 90 -8.81 6.08 -0.13
C MET A 90 -8.43 7.26 -1.03
N ARG A 91 -8.14 8.42 -0.44
CA ARG A 91 -7.54 9.54 -1.17
C ARG A 91 -6.03 9.56 -0.97
N GLU A 92 -5.32 10.16 -1.91
CA GLU A 92 -3.87 10.34 -1.85
C GLU A 92 -3.41 11.03 -0.55
N ARG A 93 -4.15 12.05 -0.10
CA ARG A 93 -3.83 12.78 1.15
C ARG A 93 -3.93 11.93 2.43
N ASP A 94 -4.58 10.78 2.34
CA ASP A 94 -4.80 9.88 3.48
C ASP A 94 -3.63 8.90 3.66
N LEU A 95 -2.63 8.95 2.76
CA LEU A 95 -1.40 8.17 2.81
C LEU A 95 -0.37 8.88 3.69
N HIS A 96 0.25 8.12 4.59
CA HIS A 96 1.29 8.62 5.49
C HIS A 96 2.70 8.49 4.91
N ALA A 97 2.95 7.44 4.12
CA ALA A 97 4.25 7.21 3.50
C ALA A 97 4.12 6.35 2.23
N VAL A 98 5.14 6.43 1.39
CA VAL A 98 5.30 5.64 0.16
C VAL A 98 6.67 4.97 0.21
N ALA A 99 6.70 3.65 0.02
CA ALA A 99 7.89 2.86 -0.21
C ALA A 99 7.87 2.40 -1.68
N ALA A 100 8.81 2.92 -2.46
CA ALA A 100 8.91 2.64 -3.88
C ALA A 100 10.38 2.31 -4.20
N GLU A 101 10.63 1.27 -5.00
CA GLU A 101 12.01 0.88 -5.37
C GLU A 101 12.76 2.02 -6.06
N ARG A 102 12.04 2.88 -6.80
CA ARG A 102 12.60 4.11 -7.42
C ARG A 102 13.21 5.09 -6.41
N LEU A 103 12.80 5.06 -5.14
CA LEU A 103 13.36 5.92 -4.09
C LEU A 103 14.66 5.35 -3.50
N GLU A 104 14.92 4.03 -3.64
CA GLU A 104 16.14 3.39 -3.14
C GLU A 104 17.40 3.85 -3.88
N GLY A 105 17.26 4.35 -5.12
CA GLY A 105 18.34 4.95 -5.90
C GLY A 105 18.88 6.28 -5.36
N SER A 106 18.29 6.85 -4.31
CA SER A 106 18.81 8.07 -3.66
C SER A 106 19.90 7.84 -2.61
N LYS A 107 20.26 6.57 -2.32
CA LYS A 107 21.38 6.25 -1.42
C LYS A 107 22.76 6.74 -1.91
N ASP A 108 22.88 7.10 -3.19
CA ASP A 108 24.11 7.69 -3.76
C ASP A 108 24.10 9.23 -3.86
N SER A 109 23.08 9.93 -3.33
CA SER A 109 23.04 11.41 -3.35
C SER A 109 23.26 12.08 -2.00
N THR A 110 23.98 11.44 -1.06
CA THR A 110 24.63 12.18 0.04
C THR A 110 25.90 12.84 -0.51
N GLY A 111 25.71 13.76 -1.46
CA GLY A 111 26.76 14.46 -2.16
C GLY A 111 26.57 15.96 -2.05
N LEU A 112 26.65 16.51 -0.83
CA LEU A 112 27.30 17.80 -0.63
C LEU A 112 27.68 17.99 0.85
N TYR A 113 28.96 17.77 1.11
CA TYR A 113 29.69 18.45 2.18
C TYR A 113 29.79 19.93 1.81
N LEU A 114 29.41 20.82 2.73
CA LEU A 114 29.89 22.19 2.79
C LEU A 114 31.06 22.25 3.76
#